data_AF-A0A920LDC1-F1
#
_entry.id   AF-A0A920LDC1-F1
#
_cell.length_a   1.000
_cell.length_b   1.000
_cell.length_c   1.000
_cell.angle_alpha   90.00
_cell.angle_beta   90.00
_cell.angle_gamma   90.00
#
_symmetry.space_group_name_H-M   'P 1'
#
loop_
_entity.id
_entity.type
_entity.pdbx_description
1 polymer ?
#
loop_
_entity_poly.entity_id
_entity_poly.type
_entity_poly.pdbx_seq_one_letter_code
_entity_poly.pdbx_strand_id
1 'polypeptide(L)'
;MLNFLSFIEQSIPNTGFTFDSFSRGILGLVTILIVAYFFSNNKKKINWRTVFIALFSQILLAILILKVGFIQKLFEGAGYAFVKLIDFTREGTLFVFGDLLKPNSTSYIWAFEILPTVIFFSYYIYSILF
;
A
#
# COMPACT_ATOMS: atom_id res chain seq x y z
N MET A 1 -5.04 26.77 -20.38
CA MET A 1 -4.46 25.47 -19.96
C MET A 1 -4.09 25.42 -18.47
N LEU A 2 -3.82 26.55 -17.82
CA LEU A 2 -3.56 26.62 -16.36
C LEU A 2 -4.85 26.54 -15.49
N ASN A 3 -6.00 26.99 -16.00
CA ASN A 3 -7.28 26.96 -15.25
C ASN A 3 -7.94 25.57 -15.15
N PHE A 4 -7.54 24.61 -16.00
CA PHE A 4 -8.11 23.26 -15.98
C PHE A 4 -7.45 22.40 -14.90
N LEU A 5 -6.16 22.65 -14.61
CA LEU A 5 -5.41 21.96 -13.56
C LEU A 5 -5.83 22.45 -12.16
N SER A 6 -6.13 23.74 -12.00
CA SER A 6 -6.67 24.29 -10.74
C SER A 6 -8.10 23.79 -10.44
N PHE A 7 -8.88 23.38 -11.45
CA PHE A 7 -10.23 22.84 -11.27
C PHE A 7 -10.20 21.39 -10.75
N ILE A 8 -9.19 20.59 -11.10
CA ILE A 8 -9.02 19.23 -10.60
C ILE A 8 -8.53 19.24 -9.14
N GLU A 9 -7.60 20.14 -8.77
CA GLU A 9 -7.14 20.30 -7.38
C GLU A 9 -8.26 20.71 -6.40
N GLN A 10 -9.33 21.35 -6.88
CA GLN A 10 -10.46 21.81 -6.06
C GLN A 10 -11.55 20.73 -5.86
N SER A 11 -11.49 19.61 -6.59
CA SER A 11 -12.57 18.62 -6.69
C SER A 11 -12.54 17.49 -5.66
N ILE A 12 -11.53 17.43 -4.78
CA ILE A 12 -11.58 16.57 -3.60
C ILE A 12 -11.20 17.41 -2.39
N PRO A 13 -12.13 18.22 -1.86
CA PRO A 13 -11.92 18.73 -0.53
C PRO A 13 -11.77 17.52 0.39
N ASN A 14 -10.62 17.40 1.06
CA ASN A 14 -10.48 16.56 2.24
C ASN A 14 -11.29 17.20 3.37
N THR A 15 -12.61 17.29 3.18
CA THR A 15 -13.56 17.50 4.27
C THR A 15 -13.27 16.36 5.23
N GLY A 16 -12.89 16.65 6.47
CA GLY A 16 -12.40 15.67 7.44
C GLY A 16 -13.38 14.53 7.74
N PHE A 17 -13.52 14.13 9.01
CA PHE A 17 -14.53 13.12 9.37
C PHE A 17 -15.95 13.68 9.14
N THR A 18 -16.50 13.53 7.94
CA THR A 18 -17.91 13.77 7.63
C THR A 18 -18.68 12.45 7.72
N PHE A 19 -19.95 12.54 8.10
CA PHE A 19 -20.84 11.37 8.14
C PHE A 19 -20.94 10.68 6.77
N ASP A 20 -20.76 11.42 5.67
CA ASP A 20 -20.70 10.90 4.32
C ASP A 20 -19.46 10.04 4.06
N SER A 21 -18.29 10.45 4.56
CA SER A 21 -17.05 9.66 4.42
C SER A 21 -17.13 8.37 5.24
N PHE A 22 -17.68 8.44 6.45
CA PHE A 22 -17.88 7.27 7.31
C PHE A 22 -18.88 6.27 6.71
N SER A 23 -20.02 6.76 6.21
CA SER A 23 -21.04 5.90 5.58
C SER A 23 -20.51 5.24 4.30
N ARG A 24 -19.75 5.94 3.47
CA ARG A 24 -19.07 5.36 2.29
C ARG A 24 -18.07 4.27 2.68
N GLY A 25 -17.31 4.46 3.75
CA GLY A 25 -16.38 3.44 4.25
C GLY A 25 -17.10 2.16 4.69
N ILE A 26 -18.20 2.30 5.44
CA ILE A 26 -19.04 1.16 5.84
C ILE A 26 -19.70 0.49 4.65
N LEU A 27 -20.23 1.27 3.70
CA LEU A 27 -20.82 0.73 2.47
C LEU A 27 -19.79 -0.12 1.70
N GLY A 28 -18.57 0.38 1.52
CA GLY A 28 -17.50 -0.38 0.86
C GLY A 28 -17.18 -1.70 1.58
N LEU A 29 -17.07 -1.67 2.91
CA LEU A 29 -16.79 -2.87 3.72
C LEU A 29 -17.92 -3.90 3.59
N VAL A 30 -19.18 -3.47 3.64
CA VAL A 30 -20.35 -4.35 3.45
C VAL A 30 -20.39 -4.91 2.03
N THR A 31 -20.10 -4.12 1.00
CA THR A 31 -20.06 -4.59 -0.40
C THR A 31 -19.03 -5.70 -0.59
N ILE A 32 -17.82 -5.54 -0.05
CA ILE A 32 -16.77 -6.57 -0.15
C ILE A 32 -17.21 -7.87 0.55
N LEU A 33 -17.83 -7.78 1.73
CA LEU A 33 -18.35 -8.95 2.44
C LEU A 33 -19.47 -9.65 1.66
N ILE A 34 -20.35 -8.89 1.01
CA ILE A 34 -21.41 -9.45 0.16
C ILE A 34 -20.80 -10.18 -1.05
N VAL A 35 -19.84 -9.57 -1.75
CA VAL A 35 -19.16 -10.21 -2.89
C VAL A 35 -18.44 -11.50 -2.44
N ALA A 36 -17.74 -11.46 -1.31
CA ALA A 36 -17.09 -12.63 -0.72
C ALA A 36 -18.10 -13.73 -0.36
N TYR A 37 -19.28 -13.37 0.15
CA TYR A 37 -20.36 -14.31 0.43
C TYR A 37 -20.94 -14.94 -0.84
N PHE A 38 -21.07 -14.17 -1.93
CA PHE A 38 -21.52 -14.68 -3.23
C PHE A 38 -20.55 -15.71 -3.82
N PHE A 39 -19.25 -15.39 -3.82
CA PHE A 39 -18.18 -16.28 -4.29
C PHE A 39 -17.87 -17.44 -3.32
N SER A 40 -18.46 -17.45 -2.12
CA SER A 40 -18.23 -18.53 -1.17
C SER A 40 -18.90 -19.83 -1.62
N ASN A 41 -18.07 -20.86 -1.80
CA ASN A 41 -18.46 -22.18 -2.26
C ASN A 41 -19.32 -22.95 -1.23
N ASN A 42 -19.24 -22.57 0.07
CA ASN A 42 -20.02 -23.23 1.12
C ASN A 42 -20.55 -22.21 2.14
N LYS A 43 -21.60 -21.49 1.73
CA LYS A 43 -22.22 -20.37 2.47
C LYS A 43 -22.65 -20.72 3.90
N LYS A 44 -22.88 -22.00 4.21
CA LYS A 44 -23.27 -22.51 5.55
C LYS A 44 -22.09 -22.80 6.48
N LYS A 45 -20.87 -22.99 5.95
CA LYS A 45 -19.66 -23.24 6.76
C LYS A 45 -18.86 -21.96 7.07
N ILE A 46 -19.37 -20.79 6.70
CA ILE A 46 -18.72 -19.53 7.00
C ILE A 46 -18.74 -19.33 8.52
N ASN A 47 -17.56 -19.38 9.13
CA ASN A 47 -17.40 -19.10 10.55
C ASN A 47 -17.46 -17.59 10.78
N TRP A 48 -18.65 -17.06 11.06
CA TRP A 48 -18.88 -15.64 11.31
C TRP A 48 -18.04 -15.10 12.47
N ARG A 49 -17.68 -15.93 13.46
CA ARG A 49 -16.79 -15.53 14.55
C ARG A 49 -15.40 -15.16 14.03
N THR A 50 -14.86 -15.95 13.09
CA THR A 50 -13.55 -15.68 12.47
C THR A 50 -13.60 -14.41 11.64
N VAL A 51 -14.66 -14.19 10.87
CA VAL A 51 -14.82 -12.98 10.04
C VAL A 51 -14.87 -11.72 10.92
N PHE A 52 -15.65 -11.73 12.00
CA PHE A 52 -15.72 -10.60 12.93
C PHE A 52 -14.40 -10.33 13.64
N ILE A 53 -13.68 -11.38 14.09
CA ILE A 53 -12.35 -11.22 14.71
C ILE A 53 -11.36 -10.61 13.71
N ALA A 54 -11.39 -11.05 12.46
CA ALA A 54 -10.51 -10.51 11.41
C ALA A 54 -10.81 -9.03 11.13
N LEU A 55 -12.08 -8.65 10.94
CA LEU A 55 -12.50 -7.26 10.73
C LEU A 55 -12.14 -6.37 11.93
N PHE A 56 -12.37 -6.86 13.14
CA PHE A 56 -12.01 -6.13 14.36
C PHE A 56 -10.50 -5.93 14.45
N SER A 57 -9.71 -6.97 14.17
CA SER A 57 -8.24 -6.88 14.15
C SER A 57 -7.72 -5.88 13.12
N GLN A 58 -8.31 -5.85 11.90
CA GLN A 58 -7.95 -4.88 10.87
C GLN A 58 -8.18 -3.43 11.33
N ILE A 59 -9.35 -3.14 11.92
CA ILE A 59 -9.68 -1.80 12.43
C ILE A 59 -8.79 -1.45 13.63
N LEU A 60 -8.57 -2.40 14.53
CA LEU A 60 -7.71 -2.21 15.71
C LEU A 60 -6.28 -1.87 15.31
N LEU A 61 -5.69 -2.62 14.37
CA LEU A 61 -4.36 -2.37 13.84
C LEU A 61 -4.29 -1.02 13.10
N ALA A 62 -5.29 -0.70 12.28
CA ALA A 62 -5.34 0.58 11.57
C ALA A 62 -5.33 1.77 12.56
N ILE A 63 -6.14 1.71 13.62
CA ILE A 63 -6.17 2.75 14.65
C ILE A 63 -4.85 2.79 15.42
N LEU A 64 -4.27 1.63 15.75
CA LEU A 64 -3.01 1.54 16.49
C LEU A 64 -1.87 2.19 15.71
N ILE A 65 -1.80 1.96 14.39
CA ILE A 65 -0.75 2.51 13.52
C ILE A 65 -0.99 4.00 13.22
N LEU A 66 -2.24 4.40 12.93
CA LEU A 66 -2.55 5.78 12.48
C LEU A 66 -2.73 6.80 13.62
N LYS A 67 -3.16 6.37 14.81
CA LYS A 67 -3.55 7.29 15.90
C LYS A 67 -2.55 7.32 17.05
N VAL A 68 -1.81 6.24 17.28
CA VAL A 68 -0.88 6.17 18.41
C VAL A 68 0.51 6.60 17.95
N GLY A 69 0.89 7.83 18.32
CA GLY A 69 2.14 8.45 17.87
C GLY A 69 3.41 7.65 18.23
N PHE A 70 3.39 6.81 19.27
CA PHE A 70 4.50 5.90 19.57
C PHE A 70 4.66 4.80 18.51
N ILE A 71 3.55 4.17 18.10
CA ILE A 71 3.57 3.15 17.04
C ILE A 71 3.90 3.80 15.70
N GLN A 72 3.33 4.97 15.39
CA GLN A 72 3.66 5.70 14.17
C GLN A 72 5.18 5.94 14.04
N LYS A 73 5.86 6.38 15.10
CA LYS A 73 7.33 6.59 15.09
C LYS A 73 8.11 5.30 14.87
N LEU A 74 7.66 4.18 15.44
CA LEU A 74 8.29 2.87 15.20
C LEU A 74 8.14 2.46 13.73
N PHE A 75 6.96 2.63 13.14
CA PHE A 75 6.70 2.34 11.74
C PHE A 75 7.42 3.30 10.79
N GLU A 76 7.57 4.58 11.15
CA GLU A 76 8.39 5.55 10.42
C GLU A 76 9.87 5.16 10.45
N GLY A 77 10.38 4.70 11.61
CA GLY A 77 11.74 4.18 11.73
C GLY A 77 11.98 2.95 10.86
N ALA A 78 11.02 2.00 10.86
CA ALA A 78 11.06 0.85 9.96
C ALA A 78 10.99 1.30 8.49
N GLY A 79 10.10 2.24 8.15
CA GLY A 79 9.96 2.82 6.82
C GLY A 79 11.25 3.47 6.33
N TYR A 80 11.99 4.17 7.19
CA TYR A 80 13.29 4.73 6.85
C TYR A 80 14.33 3.65 6.52
N ALA A 81 14.32 2.52 7.24
CA ALA A 81 15.15 1.37 6.91
C ALA A 81 14.78 0.77 5.54
N PHE A 82 13.47 0.67 5.23
CA PHE A 82 13.00 0.22 3.91
C PHE A 82 13.43 1.16 2.79
N VAL A 83 13.30 2.48 2.99
CA VAL A 83 13.73 3.49 2.00
C VAL A 83 15.22 3.38 1.73
N LYS A 84 16.06 3.27 2.77
CA LYS A 84 17.50 3.02 2.60
C LYS A 84 17.80 1.74 1.81
N LEU A 85 17.02 0.68 2.01
CA LEU A 85 17.18 -0.56 1.27
C LEU A 85 16.83 -0.41 -0.21
N ILE A 86 15.78 0.36 -0.51
CA ILE A 86 15.42 0.75 -1.88
C ILE A 86 16.57 1.54 -2.51
N ASP A 87 17.13 2.52 -1.79
CA ASP A 87 18.23 3.34 -2.28
C ASP A 87 19.48 2.49 -2.62
N PHE A 88 19.86 1.54 -1.76
CA PHE A 88 20.94 0.60 -2.07
C PHE A 88 20.65 -0.27 -3.29
N THR A 89 19.39 -0.70 -3.45
CA THR A 89 18.99 -1.48 -4.61
C THR A 89 19.03 -0.64 -5.88
N ARG A 90 18.63 0.64 -5.81
CA ARG A 90 18.69 1.60 -6.91
C ARG A 90 20.13 1.84 -7.36
N GLU A 91 21.05 2.07 -6.43
CA GLU A 91 22.49 2.21 -6.73
C GLU A 91 23.09 0.93 -7.32
N GLY A 92 22.75 -0.25 -6.79
CA GLY A 92 23.17 -1.54 -7.36
C GLY A 92 22.62 -1.78 -8.77
N THR A 93 21.39 -1.32 -9.02
CA THR A 93 20.75 -1.42 -10.33
C THR A 93 21.36 -0.44 -11.34
N LEU A 94 21.73 0.77 -10.90
CA LEU A 94 22.52 1.72 -11.69
C LEU A 94 23.91 1.17 -12.02
N PHE A 95 24.55 0.44 -11.10
CA PHE A 95 25.82 -0.25 -11.38
C PHE A 95 25.68 -1.34 -12.45
N VAL A 96 24.60 -2.12 -12.42
CA VAL A 96 24.37 -3.23 -13.36
C VAL A 96 23.89 -2.76 -14.73
N PHE A 97 23.00 -1.76 -14.79
CA PHE A 97 22.30 -1.34 -16.02
C PHE A 97 22.66 0.08 -16.52
N GLY A 98 23.40 0.88 -15.74
CA GLY A 98 24.02 2.14 -16.18
C GLY A 98 23.07 3.12 -16.89
N ASP A 99 23.36 3.41 -18.16
CA ASP A 99 22.69 4.43 -18.98
C ASP A 99 21.27 4.05 -19.45
N LEU A 100 20.82 2.81 -19.21
CA LEU A 100 19.47 2.34 -19.57
C LEU A 100 18.36 2.86 -18.62
N LEU A 101 18.74 3.50 -17.52
CA LEU A 101 17.83 4.00 -16.47
C LEU A 101 17.75 5.54 -16.44
N LYS A 102 18.52 6.24 -17.28
CA LYS A 102 18.52 7.71 -17.33
C LYS A 102 17.28 8.20 -18.07
N PRO A 103 16.48 9.13 -17.49
CA PRO A 103 15.24 9.63 -18.10
C PRO A 103 15.43 10.47 -19.39
N ASN A 104 16.66 10.59 -19.89
CA ASN A 104 17.01 11.33 -21.11
C ASN A 104 17.63 10.45 -22.22
N SER A 105 17.73 9.13 -22.02
CA SER A 105 18.11 8.20 -23.10
C SER A 105 16.86 7.64 -23.76
N THR A 106 16.91 7.43 -25.07
CA THR A 106 15.80 6.93 -25.92
C THR A 106 15.29 5.52 -25.53
N SER A 107 15.83 4.93 -24.46
CA SER A 107 15.63 3.56 -24.00
C SER A 107 15.39 3.48 -22.48
N TYR A 108 14.70 4.46 -21.88
CA TYR A 108 14.22 4.31 -20.50
C TYR A 108 13.20 3.17 -20.42
N ILE A 109 13.58 2.08 -19.74
CA ILE A 109 12.74 0.90 -19.57
C ILE A 109 12.40 0.77 -18.09
N TRP A 110 11.18 1.17 -17.75
CA TRP A 110 10.62 1.16 -16.39
C TRP A 110 10.76 -0.20 -15.67
N ALA A 111 10.75 -1.31 -16.42
CA ALA A 111 10.92 -2.64 -15.84
C ALA A 111 12.28 -2.83 -15.14
N PHE A 112 13.36 -2.23 -15.63
CA PHE A 112 14.68 -2.34 -14.99
C PHE A 112 14.79 -1.49 -13.72
N GLU A 113 13.87 -0.56 -13.46
CA GLU A 113 13.82 0.20 -12.20
C GLU A 113 13.10 -0.58 -11.09
N ILE A 114 12.07 -1.36 -11.43
CA ILE A 114 11.20 -2.00 -10.44
C ILE A 114 11.55 -3.47 -10.21
N LEU A 115 11.94 -4.21 -11.26
CA LEU A 115 12.22 -5.64 -11.14
C LEU A 115 13.35 -5.93 -10.12
N PRO A 116 14.50 -5.23 -10.15
CA PRO A 116 15.58 -5.50 -9.20
C PRO A 116 15.18 -5.22 -7.75
N THR A 117 14.39 -4.16 -7.52
CA THR A 117 13.84 -3.83 -6.20
C THR A 117 13.00 -5.00 -5.66
N VAL A 118 12.08 -5.55 -6.47
CA VAL A 118 11.24 -6.68 -6.05
C VAL A 118 12.07 -7.94 -5.80
N ILE A 119 13.04 -8.26 -6.65
CA ILE A 119 13.89 -9.45 -6.51
C ILE A 119 14.76 -9.36 -5.25
N PHE A 120 15.36 -8.19 -5.00
CA PHE A 120 16.18 -7.96 -3.81
C PHE A 120 15.37 -8.09 -2.52
N PHE A 121 14.17 -7.49 -2.46
CA PHE A 121 13.28 -7.64 -1.31
C PHE A 121 12.81 -9.08 -1.11
N SER A 122 12.47 -9.77 -2.20
CA SER A 122 12.08 -11.18 -2.15
C SER A 122 13.20 -12.05 -1.56
N TYR A 123 14.43 -11.86 -2.03
CA TYR A 123 15.60 -12.59 -1.52
C TYR A 123 15.89 -12.26 -0.05
N TYR A 124 15.85 -10.98 0.34
CA TYR A 124 16.12 -10.57 1.71
C TYR A 124 15.12 -11.19 2.71
N ILE A 125 13.83 -11.20 2.36
CA ILE A 125 12.79 -11.78 3.21
C ILE A 125 12.91 -13.31 3.24
N TYR A 126 13.18 -13.97 2.10
CA TYR A 126 13.20 -15.43 2.01
C TYR A 126 14.49 -16.06 2.57
N SER A 127 15.65 -15.43 2.37
CA SER A 127 16.96 -16.06 2.62
C SER A 127 17.64 -15.59 3.91
N ILE A 128 17.29 -14.41 4.43
CA ILE A 128 17.94 -13.84 5.62
C ILE A 128 17.06 -13.97 6.87
N LEU A 129 15.74 -13.84 6.73
CA LEU A 129 14.82 -13.81 7.88
C LEU A 129 14.22 -15.19 8.21
N PHE A 130 14.28 -16.14 7.27
CA PHE A 130 13.79 -17.52 7.41
C PHE A 130 14.94 -18.48 7.14
#